data_AF-A0A3C0GKB4-F1
#
_entry.id   AF-A0A3C0GKB4-F1
#
_cell.length_a   1.000
_cell.length_b   1.000
_cell.length_c   1.000
_cell.angle_alpha   90.00
_cell.angle_beta   90.00
_cell.angle_gamma   90.00
#
_symmetry.space_group_name_H-M   'P 1'
#
loop_
_entity.id
_entity.type
_entity.pdbx_description
1 polymer ?
#
loop_
_entity_poly.entity_id
_entity_poly.type
_entity_poly.pdbx_seq_one_letter_code
_entity_poly.pdbx_strand_id
1 'polypeptide(L)'
;QLGISDFGAIDYFNIESNPTGFNGLNFEEHIDESSNFNFMVSDSDVMLPSVLYNINDNHAVGLILRSRSFSDYSNFNGQFFDHLYSGLENAEGGGEFNSSFNNTTQQWKEIGLNYAFVLLNANYHFIKIGGTAKYLLGNKAVEARGTLTGNYTSGTLGEVDFTSV
;
A
#
# COMPACT_ATOMS: atom_id res chain seq x y z
N GLN A 1 6.25 -3.00 21.39
CA GLN A 1 6.96 -3.40 20.15
C GLN A 1 6.42 -2.53 19.03
N LEU A 2 7.28 -1.88 18.25
CA LEU A 2 6.89 -1.17 17.02
C LEU A 2 7.02 -2.17 15.87
N GLY A 3 6.03 -2.21 14.98
CA GLY A 3 6.05 -3.05 13.80
C GLY A 3 5.59 -2.25 12.60
N ILE A 4 6.29 -2.39 11.47
CA ILE A 4 5.91 -1.80 10.19
C ILE A 4 5.90 -2.96 9.20
N SER A 5 4.82 -3.08 8.44
CA SER A 5 4.71 -4.03 7.34
C SER A 5 4.04 -3.35 6.17
N ASP A 6 4.70 -3.41 5.01
CA ASP A 6 4.19 -2.87 3.75
C ASP A 6 4.23 -3.99 2.70
N PHE A 7 3.21 -4.07 1.85
CA PHE A 7 3.17 -4.99 0.71
C PHE A 7 2.60 -4.25 -0.51
N GLY A 8 3.14 -4.52 -1.69
CA GLY A 8 2.54 -4.04 -2.93
C GLY A 8 2.63 -5.07 -4.04
N ALA A 9 1.64 -5.09 -4.92
CA ALA A 9 1.67 -5.94 -6.11
C ALA A 9 1.47 -5.04 -7.32
N ILE A 10 2.33 -5.19 -8.32
CA ILE A 10 2.21 -4.54 -9.63
C ILE A 10 2.19 -5.67 -10.66
N ASP A 11 1.46 -5.52 -11.76
CA ASP A 11 1.49 -6.47 -12.89
C ASP A 11 2.92 -6.65 -13.48
N TYR A 12 3.86 -5.77 -13.14
CA TYR A 12 5.29 -5.82 -13.53
C TYR A 12 6.25 -6.28 -12.43
N PHE A 13 5.84 -6.30 -11.15
CA PHE A 13 6.75 -6.58 -10.03
C PHE A 13 6.03 -7.33 -8.90
N ASN A 14 6.55 -8.50 -8.55
CA ASN A 14 6.12 -9.26 -7.37
C ASN A 14 6.97 -8.83 -6.17
N ILE A 15 6.46 -7.94 -5.31
CA ILE A 15 7.18 -7.50 -4.11
C ILE A 15 7.10 -8.63 -3.07
N GLU A 16 8.23 -9.26 -2.78
CA GLU A 16 8.29 -10.36 -1.81
C GLU A 16 7.88 -9.90 -0.40
N SER A 17 7.09 -10.75 0.26
CA SER A 17 6.27 -10.54 1.46
C SER A 17 6.93 -10.07 2.77
N ASN A 18 8.16 -9.55 2.76
CA ASN A 18 8.82 -9.04 3.98
C ASN A 18 9.94 -7.99 3.74
N PRO A 19 9.66 -6.79 3.18
CA PRO A 19 10.63 -5.71 3.23
C PRO A 19 10.38 -4.86 4.49
N THR A 20 11.43 -4.61 5.27
CA THR A 20 11.39 -3.61 6.35
C THR A 20 11.37 -2.20 5.77
N GLY A 21 10.24 -1.82 5.15
CA GLY A 21 10.07 -0.60 4.36
C GLY A 21 10.71 -0.67 2.96
N PHE A 22 10.63 0.44 2.20
CA PHE A 22 11.12 0.57 0.81
C PHE A 22 12.61 0.29 0.58
N ASN A 23 13.42 0.14 1.64
CA ASN A 23 14.87 -0.03 1.56
C ASN A 23 15.32 -1.44 1.13
N GLY A 24 14.40 -2.37 0.89
CA GLY A 24 14.68 -3.75 0.47
C GLY A 24 14.10 -4.13 -0.90
N LEU A 25 13.57 -3.16 -1.65
CA LEU A 25 12.98 -3.41 -2.97
C LEU A 25 14.09 -3.44 -4.03
N ASN A 26 14.37 -4.62 -4.58
CA ASN A 26 15.11 -4.73 -5.83
C ASN A 26 14.11 -4.61 -6.97
N PHE A 27 14.18 -3.51 -7.71
CA PHE A 27 13.42 -3.34 -8.94
C PHE A 27 14.19 -4.02 -10.08
N GLU A 28 13.55 -4.97 -10.77
CA GLU A 28 14.07 -5.52 -12.02
C GLU A 28 14.27 -4.35 -13.01
N GLU A 29 15.47 -4.22 -13.58
CA GLU A 29 15.87 -3.12 -14.49
C GLU A 29 15.27 -3.29 -15.92
N HIS A 30 14.52 -4.36 -16.17
CA HIS A 30 13.91 -4.64 -17.46
C HIS A 30 12.45 -5.06 -17.31
N ILE A 31 11.57 -4.30 -17.95
CA ILE A 31 10.15 -4.59 -18.08
C ILE A 31 9.93 -5.05 -19.52
N ASP A 32 9.88 -6.37 -19.73
CA ASP A 32 9.55 -6.92 -21.06
C ASP A 32 8.05 -6.71 -21.34
N GLU A 33 7.76 -5.93 -22.38
CA GLU A 33 6.44 -5.62 -22.97
C GLU A 33 5.36 -5.10 -21.99
N SER A 34 5.36 -3.78 -21.83
CA SER A 34 4.38 -3.07 -21.01
C SER A 34 3.01 -2.96 -21.70
N SER A 35 2.00 -3.68 -21.19
CA SER A 35 0.58 -3.48 -21.53
C SER A 35 0.11 -2.08 -21.15
N ASN A 36 -0.90 -1.52 -21.84
CA ASN A 36 -1.48 -0.21 -21.49
C ASN A 36 -2.51 -0.28 -20.36
N PHE A 37 -2.85 -1.47 -19.86
CA PHE A 37 -3.81 -1.69 -18.79
C PHE A 37 -3.16 -2.40 -17.61
N ASN A 38 -2.64 -1.63 -16.67
CA ASN A 38 -1.95 -2.16 -15.51
C ASN A 38 -2.65 -1.81 -14.21
N PHE A 39 -2.42 -2.66 -13.22
CA PHE A 39 -2.93 -2.50 -11.88
C PHE A 39 -1.77 -2.57 -10.87
N MET A 40 -1.81 -1.69 -9.88
CA MET A 40 -0.92 -1.68 -8.73
C MET A 40 -1.75 -1.55 -7.46
N VAL A 41 -1.45 -2.40 -6.47
CA VAL A 41 -2.00 -2.29 -5.12
C VAL A 41 -0.86 -2.09 -4.16
N SER A 42 -1.07 -1.24 -3.16
CA SER A 42 -0.19 -1.12 -2.01
C SER A 42 -1.00 -1.13 -0.72
N ASP A 43 -0.60 -1.97 0.22
CA ASP A 43 -1.05 -1.99 1.61
C ASP A 43 0.12 -1.59 2.50
N SER A 44 -0.12 -0.66 3.42
CA SER A 44 0.86 -0.22 4.41
C SER A 44 0.24 -0.26 5.79
N ASP A 45 0.98 -0.83 6.74
CA ASP A 45 0.52 -1.09 8.08
C ASP A 45 1.59 -0.76 9.12
N VAL A 46 1.24 0.16 9.99
CA VAL A 46 2.11 0.65 11.07
C VAL A 46 1.46 0.34 12.41
N MET A 47 2.11 -0.54 13.17
CA MET A 47 1.79 -0.82 14.56
C MET A 47 2.57 0.14 15.47
N LEU A 48 1.81 1.01 16.12
CA LEU A 48 2.30 1.97 17.11
C LEU A 48 2.59 1.25 18.44
N PRO A 49 3.23 1.92 19.43
CA PRO A 49 3.53 1.29 20.71
C PRO A 49 2.26 0.74 21.35
N SER A 50 2.22 -0.59 21.50
CA SER A 50 1.19 -1.29 22.24
C SER A 50 1.68 -1.63 23.63
N VAL A 51 0.79 -1.57 24.61
CA VAL A 51 1.07 -1.95 26.00
C VAL A 51 0.15 -3.09 26.40
N LEU A 52 0.71 -4.06 27.12
CA LEU A 52 -0.05 -5.11 27.80
C LEU A 52 0.26 -4.98 29.28
N TYR A 53 -0.79 -4.80 30.08
CA TYR A 53 -0.70 -4.69 31.52
C TYR A 53 -1.47 -5.83 32.17
N ASN A 54 -0.79 -6.59 33.01
CA ASN A 54 -1.44 -7.61 33.83
C ASN A 54 -1.92 -6.93 35.11
N ILE A 55 -3.24 -6.89 35.29
CA ILE A 55 -3.86 -6.32 36.49
C ILE A 55 -3.60 -7.25 37.68
N ASN A 56 -3.67 -8.56 37.45
CA ASN A 56 -3.32 -9.62 38.39
C ASN A 56 -2.99 -10.91 37.60
N ASP A 57 -2.73 -12.02 38.29
CA ASP A 57 -2.37 -13.30 37.67
C ASP A 57 -3.47 -13.88 36.76
N ASN A 58 -4.71 -13.38 36.92
CA ASN A 58 -5.89 -13.87 36.23
C ASN A 58 -6.43 -12.90 35.18
N HIS A 59 -5.97 -11.66 35.12
CA HIS A 59 -6.55 -10.61 34.28
C HIS A 59 -5.46 -9.76 33.62
N ALA A 60 -5.59 -9.57 32.31
CA ALA A 60 -4.72 -8.74 31.50
C ALA A 60 -5.53 -7.79 30.64
N VAL A 61 -5.04 -6.56 30.51
CA VAL A 61 -5.59 -5.54 29.62
C VAL A 61 -4.50 -5.10 28.65
N GLY A 62 -4.83 -4.99 27.37
CA GLY A 62 -3.93 -4.54 26.33
C GLY A 62 -4.50 -3.32 25.61
N LEU A 63 -3.64 -2.37 25.28
CA LEU A 63 -3.95 -1.29 24.36
C LEU A 63 -3.12 -1.48 23.09
N ILE A 64 -3.81 -1.47 21.95
CA ILE A 64 -3.25 -1.65 20.62
C ILE A 64 -3.57 -0.39 19.83
N LEU A 65 -2.56 0.18 19.18
CA LEU A 65 -2.70 1.30 18.28
C LEU A 65 -2.11 0.90 16.94
N ARG A 66 -2.89 1.01 15.87
CA ARG A 66 -2.50 0.61 14.52
C ARG A 66 -2.94 1.65 13.51
N SER A 67 -2.20 1.83 12.43
CA SER A 67 -2.57 2.69 11.31
C SER A 67 -2.38 1.90 10.03
N ARG A 68 -3.40 1.87 9.18
CA ARG A 68 -3.39 1.15 7.91
C ARG A 68 -3.74 2.07 6.77
N SER A 69 -3.15 1.81 5.62
CA SER A 69 -3.41 2.51 4.37
C SER A 69 -3.48 1.48 3.26
N PHE A 70 -4.51 1.57 2.43
CA PHE A 70 -4.70 0.73 1.27
C PHE A 70 -4.89 1.64 0.07
N SER A 71 -4.14 1.38 -1.00
CA SER A 71 -4.26 2.13 -2.25
C SER A 71 -4.32 1.19 -3.43
N ASP A 72 -5.25 1.46 -4.34
CA ASP A 72 -5.37 0.79 -5.63
C ASP A 72 -5.12 1.81 -6.75
N TYR A 73 -4.29 1.43 -7.71
CA TYR A 73 -3.97 2.21 -8.89
C TYR A 73 -4.29 1.34 -10.09
N SER A 74 -5.07 1.88 -11.02
CA SER A 74 -5.58 1.16 -12.18
C SER A 74 -5.41 1.98 -13.45
N ASN A 75 -5.27 1.26 -14.57
CA ASN A 75 -5.16 1.79 -15.93
C ASN A 75 -3.94 2.70 -16.15
N PHE A 76 -2.84 2.40 -15.49
CA PHE A 76 -1.59 3.12 -15.78
C PHE A 76 -1.00 2.64 -17.10
N ASN A 77 -0.77 3.55 -18.05
CA ASN A 77 -0.19 3.21 -19.36
C ASN A 77 1.29 2.82 -19.18
N GLY A 78 1.59 1.56 -19.40
CA GLY A 78 2.91 0.99 -19.23
C GLY A 78 3.92 1.45 -20.28
N GLN A 79 3.49 1.63 -21.53
CA GLN A 79 4.33 2.10 -22.63
C GLN A 79 4.83 3.53 -22.40
N PHE A 80 3.98 4.39 -21.81
CA PHE A 80 4.39 5.74 -21.42
C PHE A 80 5.45 5.73 -20.32
N PHE A 81 5.33 4.83 -19.34
CA PHE A 81 6.32 4.71 -18.27
C PHE A 81 7.65 4.17 -18.77
N ASP A 82 7.60 3.18 -19.67
CA ASP A 82 8.78 2.64 -20.35
C ASP A 82 9.51 3.73 -21.13
N HIS A 83 8.81 4.54 -21.94
CA HIS A 83 9.41 5.66 -22.67
C HIS A 83 9.97 6.78 -21.78
N LEU A 84 9.35 7.04 -20.62
CA LEU A 84 9.90 7.97 -19.63
C LEU A 84 11.18 7.42 -18.99
N TYR A 85 11.23 6.13 -18.69
CA TYR A 85 12.36 5.48 -18.04
C TYR A 85 13.54 5.26 -19.00
N SER A 86 13.27 4.79 -20.23
CA SER A 86 14.26 4.54 -21.29
C SER A 86 14.82 5.83 -21.90
N GLY A 87 14.28 6.99 -21.52
CA GLY A 87 14.60 8.28 -22.10
C GLY A 87 13.89 8.51 -23.45
N LEU A 88 13.26 9.68 -23.57
CA LEU A 88 12.55 10.13 -24.79
C LEU A 88 13.47 10.35 -26.01
N GLU A 89 14.79 10.23 -25.81
CA GLU A 89 15.81 10.33 -26.85
C GLU A 89 15.87 9.06 -27.71
N ASN A 90 15.48 7.90 -27.18
CA ASN A 90 15.46 6.62 -27.89
C ASN A 90 14.15 6.35 -28.64
N ALA A 91 13.16 7.24 -28.52
CA ALA A 91 11.89 7.10 -29.22
C ALA A 91 12.03 7.64 -30.65
N GLU A 92 12.37 6.74 -31.58
CA GLU A 92 12.41 7.03 -33.00
C GLU A 92 11.02 7.42 -33.52
N GLY A 93 10.85 8.65 -34.02
CA GLY A 93 9.67 9.05 -34.81
C GLY A 93 8.61 9.90 -34.11
N GLY A 94 8.73 10.16 -32.81
CA GLY A 94 7.69 10.86 -32.04
C GLY A 94 6.43 10.02 -31.86
N GLY A 95 5.65 10.32 -30.84
CA GLY A 95 4.48 9.52 -30.46
C GLY A 95 3.46 10.31 -29.66
N GLU A 96 2.25 9.75 -29.59
CA GLU A 96 1.15 10.24 -28.76
C GLU A 96 0.98 9.28 -27.59
N PHE A 97 0.85 9.80 -26.37
CA PHE A 97 0.47 9.00 -25.21
C PHE A 97 -0.91 9.41 -24.73
N ASN A 98 -1.72 8.40 -24.41
CA ASN A 98 -3.00 8.56 -23.73
C ASN A 98 -3.04 7.56 -22.57
N SER A 99 -3.13 8.09 -21.36
CA SER A 99 -3.17 7.31 -20.13
C SER A 99 -4.32 7.80 -19.25
N SER A 100 -5.35 6.98 -19.13
CA SER A 100 -6.44 7.22 -18.17
C SER A 100 -6.08 6.58 -16.84
N PHE A 101 -5.81 7.35 -15.78
CA PHE A 101 -5.50 6.79 -14.47
C PHE A 101 -6.71 6.87 -13.53
N ASN A 102 -6.85 5.84 -12.69
CA ASN A 102 -7.79 5.82 -11.59
C ASN A 102 -7.08 5.29 -10.33
N ASN A 103 -7.11 6.09 -9.27
CA ASN A 103 -6.53 5.75 -7.98
C ASN A 103 -7.55 5.95 -6.86
N THR A 104 -7.72 4.96 -5.99
CA THR A 104 -8.37 5.15 -4.70
C THR A 104 -7.38 4.84 -3.59
N THR A 105 -7.30 5.71 -2.60
CA THR A 105 -6.49 5.55 -1.41
C THR A 105 -7.36 5.70 -0.19
N GLN A 106 -7.36 4.70 0.67
CA GLN A 106 -8.10 4.66 1.92
C GLN A 106 -7.13 4.47 3.08
N GLN A 107 -7.26 5.31 4.10
CA GLN A 107 -6.43 5.26 5.29
C GLN A 107 -7.33 5.25 6.53
N TRP A 108 -7.07 4.33 7.44
CA TRP A 108 -7.75 4.27 8.73
C TRP A 108 -6.78 3.98 9.87
N LYS A 109 -7.18 4.39 11.07
CA LYS A 109 -6.47 4.12 12.32
C LYS A 109 -7.33 3.21 13.16
N GLU A 110 -6.71 2.31 13.89
CA GLU A 110 -7.37 1.36 14.78
C GLU A 110 -6.89 1.60 16.21
N ILE A 111 -7.85 1.77 17.13
CA ILE A 111 -7.61 1.74 18.57
C ILE A 111 -8.25 0.45 19.09
N GLY A 112 -7.42 -0.48 19.54
CA GLY A 112 -7.84 -1.76 20.08
C GLY A 112 -7.69 -1.80 21.60
N LEU A 113 -8.76 -2.16 22.31
CA LEU A 113 -8.71 -2.52 23.72
C LEU A 113 -8.89 -4.03 23.83
N ASN A 114 -7.84 -4.72 24.29
CA ASN A 114 -7.84 -6.13 24.57
C ASN A 114 -8.11 -6.35 26.06
N TYR A 115 -8.95 -7.32 26.39
CA TYR A 115 -9.12 -7.79 27.76
C TYR A 115 -9.13 -9.31 27.75
N ALA A 116 -8.24 -9.90 28.54
CA ALA A 116 -8.11 -11.34 28.68
C ALA A 116 -8.15 -11.73 30.15
N PHE A 117 -8.74 -12.88 30.43
CA PHE A 117 -8.79 -13.46 31.76
C PHE A 117 -8.57 -14.97 31.73
N VAL A 118 -8.09 -15.50 32.85
CA VAL A 118 -7.86 -16.93 33.06
C VAL A 118 -9.16 -17.56 33.55
N LEU A 119 -9.75 -18.42 32.73
CA LEU A 119 -10.97 -19.14 33.07
C LEU A 119 -10.68 -20.32 34.01
N LEU A 120 -9.62 -21.07 33.73
CA LEU A 120 -9.27 -22.27 34.48
C LEU A 120 -7.76 -22.35 34.63
N ASN A 121 -7.31 -22.48 35.89
CA ASN A 121 -5.91 -22.66 36.25
C ASN A 121 -5.80 -23.88 37.16
N ALA A 122 -5.58 -25.05 36.57
CA ALA A 122 -5.31 -26.30 37.27
C ALA A 122 -3.83 -26.68 37.08
N ASN A 123 -3.27 -27.48 37.99
CA ASN A 123 -1.82 -27.79 38.05
C ASN A 123 -1.15 -28.17 36.72
N TYR A 124 -1.89 -28.78 35.77
CA TYR A 124 -1.37 -29.16 34.44
C TYR A 124 -2.16 -28.56 33.26
N HIS A 125 -3.21 -27.76 33.52
CA HIS A 125 -4.10 -27.23 32.47
C HIS A 125 -4.45 -25.78 32.73
N PHE A 126 -4.26 -24.94 31.72
CA PHE A 126 -4.46 -23.51 31.80
C PHE A 126 -5.26 -23.00 30.60
N ILE A 127 -6.42 -22.39 30.87
CA ILE A 127 -7.32 -21.88 29.83
C ILE A 127 -7.49 -20.37 30.05
N LYS A 128 -7.16 -19.61 29.00
CA LYS A 128 -7.39 -18.16 28.91
C LYS A 128 -8.49 -17.86 27.89
N ILE A 129 -9.35 -16.93 28.22
CA ILE A 129 -10.32 -16.34 27.31
C ILE A 129 -10.03 -14.85 27.21
N GLY A 130 -10.13 -14.29 26.01
CA GLY A 130 -9.98 -12.86 25.83
C GLY A 130 -10.79 -12.34 24.66
N GLY A 131 -11.17 -11.08 24.76
CA GLY A 131 -11.84 -10.33 23.71
C GLY A 131 -11.01 -9.11 23.32
N THR A 132 -11.21 -8.64 22.10
CA THR A 132 -10.64 -7.36 21.65
C THR A 132 -11.75 -6.51 21.07
N ALA A 133 -12.00 -5.35 21.68
CA ALA A 133 -12.82 -4.32 21.10
C ALA A 133 -11.93 -3.45 20.21
N LYS A 134 -12.33 -3.22 18.96
CA LYS A 134 -11.60 -2.36 18.02
C LYS A 134 -12.47 -1.19 17.61
N TYR A 135 -11.91 0.01 17.68
CA TYR A 135 -12.51 1.22 17.18
C TYR A 135 -11.74 1.69 15.94
N LEU A 136 -12.45 1.81 14.81
CA LEU A 136 -11.89 2.19 13.51
C LEU A 136 -12.16 3.67 13.24
N LEU A 137 -11.09 4.43 13.07
CA LEU A 137 -11.10 5.85 12.73
C LEU A 137 -10.70 5.99 11.27
N GLY A 138 -11.68 6.22 10.39
CA GLY A 138 -11.39 6.62 9.01
C GLY A 138 -10.63 7.95 9.02
N ASN A 139 -9.44 7.98 8.42
CA ASN A 139 -8.59 9.16 8.40
C ASN A 139 -8.75 9.90 7.07
N LYS A 140 -8.53 9.21 5.96
CA LYS A 140 -8.58 9.79 4.61
C LYS A 140 -9.12 8.77 3.63
N ALA A 141 -9.99 9.21 2.73
CA ALA A 141 -10.31 8.52 1.51
C ALA A 141 -10.08 9.54 0.39
N VAL A 142 -9.19 9.22 -0.55
CA VAL A 142 -8.85 10.06 -1.69
C VAL A 142 -9.11 9.24 -2.94
N GLU A 143 -9.86 9.80 -3.86
CA GLU A 143 -10.07 9.25 -5.19
C GLU A 143 -9.49 10.26 -6.18
N ALA A 144 -8.63 9.80 -7.07
CA ALA A 144 -8.02 10.62 -8.10
C ALA A 144 -8.24 9.94 -9.45
N ARG A 145 -8.92 10.66 -10.35
CA ARG A 145 -9.28 10.17 -11.68
C ARG A 145 -8.93 11.23 -12.70
N GLY A 146 -8.33 10.80 -13.80
CA GLY A 146 -7.96 11.72 -14.84
C GLY A 146 -7.46 11.01 -16.08
N THR A 147 -7.39 11.79 -17.15
CA THR A 147 -6.75 11.38 -18.39
C THR A 147 -5.58 12.31 -18.63
N LEU A 148 -4.44 11.69 -18.88
CA LEU A 148 -3.21 12.34 -19.27
C LEU A 148 -3.02 12.06 -20.75
N THR A 149 -3.08 13.10 -21.57
CA THR A 149 -2.83 13.00 -23.01
C THR A 149 -1.74 13.98 -23.40
N GLY A 150 -0.86 13.58 -24.30
CA GLY A 150 0.17 14.47 -24.80
C GLY A 150 0.96 13.85 -25.92
N ASN A 151 1.74 14.68 -26.58
CA ASN A 151 2.56 14.28 -27.72
C ASN A 151 4.03 14.54 -27.39
N TYR A 152 4.93 13.72 -27.93
CA TYR A 152 6.35 13.94 -27.83
C TYR A 152 7.02 13.78 -29.20
N THR A 153 8.09 14.52 -29.41
CA THR A 153 9.00 14.35 -30.55
C THR A 153 10.38 13.99 -29.99
N SER A 154 11.22 13.26 -30.74
CA SER A 154 12.51 12.76 -30.24
C SER A 154 13.29 13.84 -29.48
N GLY A 155 13.51 13.61 -28.17
CA GLY A 155 14.22 14.52 -27.27
C GLY A 155 13.45 15.76 -26.79
N THR A 156 12.16 15.92 -27.06
CA THR A 156 11.34 17.05 -26.57
C THR A 156 9.89 16.63 -26.28
N LEU A 157 9.45 16.84 -25.03
CA LEU A 157 8.05 16.75 -24.66
C LEU A 157 7.27 17.89 -25.32
N GLY A 158 6.19 17.55 -26.01
CA GLY A 158 5.24 18.51 -26.56
C GLY A 158 4.24 19.00 -25.50
N GLU A 159 3.08 19.46 -25.96
CA GLU A 159 1.99 19.86 -25.07
C GLU A 159 1.44 18.65 -24.30
N VAL A 160 1.27 18.83 -22.99
CA VAL A 160 0.76 17.80 -22.08
C VAL A 160 -0.51 18.35 -21.44
N ASP A 161 -1.63 17.75 -21.80
CA ASP A 161 -2.93 18.11 -21.29
C ASP A 161 -3.35 17.16 -20.17
N PHE A 162 -3.60 17.74 -19.00
CA PHE A 162 -4.14 17.03 -17.86
C PHE A 162 -5.62 17.36 -17.74
N THR A 163 -6.47 16.36 -17.92
CA THR A 163 -7.92 16.48 -17.69
C THR A 163 -8.31 15.63 -16.50
N SER A 164 -8.61 16.28 -15.37
CA SER A 164 -9.24 15.64 -14.20
C SER A 164 -10.75 15.53 -14.39
N VAL A 165 -11.35 14.42 -13.98
CA VAL A 165 -12.82 14.23 -13.99
C VAL A 165 -13.39 14.52 -12.60
#